data_AF-A0A7V8YCZ1-F1
#
_entry.id   AF-A0A7V8YCZ1-F1
#
_cell.length_a   1.000
_cell.length_b   1.000
_cell.length_c   1.000
_cell.angle_alpha   90.00
_cell.angle_beta   90.00
_cell.angle_gamma   90.00
#
_symmetry.space_group_name_H-M   'P 1'
#
loop_
_entity.id
_entity.type
_entity.pdbx_description
1 polymer ?
#
loop_
_entity_poly.entity_id
_entity_poly.type
_entity_poly.pdbx_seq_one_letter_code
_entity_poly.pdbx_strand_id
1 'polypeptide(L)'
;MVPPSLARLEDLAMNLWWSWDSGAAQLFASIDPYRFEKVRHNPVALLRDTEPSRWAELEADAAFHVRLAEVVKRFEAYVRGTGWCGEEVPALAGRRIGYLSMEFGLHESLRLYSGGLGVLAGDHLRSASDLGVPLVAVGLLYHEGYFRQLLEDGLQIEAYPRNRWERLPLRQCLDAAGERRVITVPMGDREVAARIWRLDVGRVHLYLLDTDFEQNTPEDREITDHLYGGDARLRIRQELLLGLGAPRALDALQVPVDSWHLNEGHCAFVVLELLSRELARGTAFDDALVRVRSRCVFTTHTPVEAGHDRFPWALADEHLGPWRTQLGLPK
;
A
#
# COMPACT_ATOMS: atom_id res chain seq x y z
N MET A 1 -0.41 27.39 -1.81
CA MET A 1 0.45 26.65 -2.76
C MET A 1 1.89 26.90 -2.35
N VAL A 2 2.75 25.89 -2.44
CA VAL A 2 4.17 26.06 -2.14
C VAL A 2 4.80 26.96 -3.21
N PRO A 3 5.62 27.96 -2.86
CA PRO A 3 6.28 28.81 -3.85
C PRO A 3 7.21 28.02 -4.78
N PRO A 4 7.40 28.45 -6.05
CA PRO A 4 8.27 27.74 -6.99
C PRO A 4 9.71 27.55 -6.50
N SER A 5 10.24 28.51 -5.73
CA SER A 5 11.57 28.46 -5.12
C SER A 5 11.72 27.32 -4.10
N LEU A 6 10.61 26.86 -3.51
CA LEU A 6 10.54 25.82 -2.48
C LEU A 6 9.81 24.54 -2.95
N ALA A 7 9.53 24.43 -4.25
CA ALA A 7 8.71 23.35 -4.82
C ALA A 7 9.23 21.92 -4.48
N ARG A 8 10.54 21.77 -4.24
CA ARG A 8 11.15 20.49 -3.83
C ARG A 8 10.62 19.94 -2.50
N LEU A 9 10.00 20.77 -1.65
CA LEU A 9 9.28 20.30 -0.46
C LEU A 9 8.13 19.35 -0.81
N GLU A 10 7.47 19.56 -1.95
CA GLU A 10 6.38 18.67 -2.40
C GLU A 10 6.91 17.29 -2.77
N ASP A 11 8.08 17.21 -3.42
CA ASP A 11 8.72 15.93 -3.73
C ASP A 11 9.05 15.14 -2.47
N LEU A 12 9.64 15.83 -1.48
CA LEU A 12 9.99 15.24 -0.18
C LEU A 12 8.74 14.80 0.58
N ALA A 13 7.66 15.61 0.56
CA ALA A 13 6.42 15.31 1.27
C ALA A 13 5.71 14.07 0.70
N MET A 14 5.89 13.79 -0.60
CA MET A 14 5.26 12.67 -1.31
C MET A 14 6.02 11.34 -1.19
N ASN A 15 7.13 11.28 -0.44
CA ASN A 15 7.90 10.05 -0.23
C ASN A 15 8.25 9.88 1.25
N LEU A 16 7.86 8.76 1.87
CA LEU A 16 8.02 8.56 3.31
C LEU A 16 9.47 8.51 3.82
N TRP A 17 10.48 8.52 2.95
CA TRP A 17 11.88 8.62 3.35
C TRP A 17 12.14 9.75 4.35
N TRP A 18 11.40 10.86 4.26
CA TRP A 18 11.53 11.96 5.19
C TRP A 18 11.33 11.56 6.67
N SER A 19 10.56 10.50 6.95
CA SER A 19 10.21 10.10 8.32
C SER A 19 11.35 9.38 9.03
N TRP A 20 12.36 8.91 8.29
CA TRP A 20 13.57 8.30 8.86
C TRP A 20 14.89 9.01 8.54
N ASP A 21 14.87 10.09 7.75
CA ASP A 21 15.98 11.05 7.69
C ASP A 21 15.74 12.18 8.70
N SER A 22 16.59 12.27 9.72
CA SER A 22 16.43 13.26 10.79
C SER A 22 16.48 14.71 10.27
N GLY A 23 17.24 14.98 9.21
CA GLY A 23 17.33 16.32 8.63
C GLY A 23 16.06 16.70 7.86
N ALA A 24 15.45 15.75 7.16
CA ALA A 24 14.17 15.95 6.47
C ALA A 24 13.02 16.17 7.47
N ALA A 25 12.95 15.37 8.53
CA ALA A 25 11.97 15.54 9.61
C ALA A 25 12.10 16.92 10.28
N GLN A 26 13.34 17.35 10.59
CA GLN A 26 13.62 18.67 11.15
C GLN A 26 13.30 19.81 10.17
N LEU A 27 13.54 19.61 8.87
CA LEU A 27 13.20 20.58 7.84
C LEU A 27 11.70 20.87 7.85
N PHE A 28 10.85 19.83 7.83
CA PHE A 28 9.40 20.00 7.91
C PHE A 28 8.96 20.62 9.23
N ALA A 29 9.50 20.17 10.36
CA ALA A 29 9.21 20.77 11.66
C ALA A 29 9.56 22.27 11.71
N SER A 30 10.61 22.71 11.00
CA SER A 30 11.03 24.12 10.97
C SER A 30 10.12 25.05 10.15
N ILE A 31 9.26 24.50 9.28
CA ILE A 31 8.28 25.30 8.51
C ILE A 31 7.28 25.92 9.47
N ASP A 32 6.63 25.10 10.29
CA ASP A 32 5.74 25.56 11.37
C ASP A 32 5.60 24.43 12.41
N PRO A 33 6.34 24.48 13.53
CA PRO A 33 6.34 23.39 14.51
C PRO A 33 4.96 23.12 15.11
N TYR A 34 4.18 24.18 15.36
CA TYR A 34 2.86 24.07 15.98
C TYR A 34 1.85 23.46 15.00
N ARG A 35 1.87 23.88 13.74
CA ARG A 35 1.01 23.29 12.71
C ARG A 35 1.42 21.86 12.41
N PHE A 36 2.71 21.54 12.40
CA PHE A 36 3.20 20.19 12.13
C PHE A 36 2.69 19.18 13.15
N GLU A 37 2.73 19.53 14.44
CA GLU A 37 2.11 18.74 15.52
C GLU A 37 0.60 18.57 15.30
N LYS A 38 -0.12 19.66 15.00
CA LYS A 38 -1.58 19.61 14.76
C LYS A 38 -2.00 18.71 13.61
N VAL A 39 -1.17 18.60 12.57
CA VAL A 39 -1.45 17.73 11.42
C VAL A 39 -0.87 16.32 11.60
N ARG A 40 -0.43 15.95 12.81
CA ARG A 40 0.17 14.64 13.14
C ARG A 40 1.36 14.33 12.24
N HIS A 41 2.28 15.28 12.19
CA HIS A 41 3.53 15.19 11.46
C HIS A 41 3.34 14.83 9.98
N ASN A 42 2.23 15.23 9.36
CA ASN A 42 1.94 14.99 7.94
C ASN A 42 2.49 16.16 7.09
N PRO A 43 3.56 15.96 6.29
CA PRO A 43 4.12 17.03 5.49
C PRO A 43 3.17 17.53 4.40
N VAL A 44 2.40 16.64 3.76
CA VAL A 44 1.44 17.05 2.72
C VAL A 44 0.39 17.99 3.32
N ALA A 45 -0.15 17.66 4.50
CA ALA A 45 -1.08 18.54 5.20
C ALA A 45 -0.42 19.85 5.66
N LEU A 46 0.81 19.79 6.18
CA LEU A 46 1.59 20.96 6.59
C LEU A 46 1.77 21.95 5.44
N LEU A 47 2.22 21.48 4.27
CA LEU A 47 2.46 22.32 3.11
C LEU A 47 1.18 23.01 2.62
N ARG A 48 0.06 22.29 2.66
CA ARG A 48 -1.26 22.83 2.26
C ARG A 48 -1.79 23.88 3.23
N ASP A 49 -1.59 23.66 4.53
CA ASP A 49 -2.16 24.49 5.58
C ASP A 49 -1.22 25.66 5.99
N THR A 50 -0.01 25.74 5.41
CA THR A 50 0.94 26.83 5.68
C THR A 50 0.52 28.14 4.99
N GLU A 51 0.54 29.23 5.76
CA GLU A 51 0.08 30.54 5.32
C GLU A 51 1.06 31.24 4.35
N PRO A 52 0.55 32.10 3.43
CA PRO A 52 1.39 32.83 2.48
C PRO A 52 2.47 33.70 3.13
N SER A 53 2.19 34.31 4.28
CA SER A 53 3.17 35.10 5.05
C SER A 53 4.37 34.25 5.46
N ARG A 54 4.11 33.05 5.97
CA ARG A 54 5.16 32.11 6.36
C ARG A 54 5.98 31.63 5.16
N TRP A 55 5.33 31.44 4.01
CA TRP A 55 6.06 31.14 2.78
C TRP A 55 7.01 32.27 2.38
N ALA A 56 6.55 33.53 2.42
CA ALA A 56 7.41 34.68 2.09
C ALA A 56 8.62 34.80 3.04
N GLU A 57 8.46 34.49 4.33
CA GLU A 57 9.57 34.43 5.29
C GLU A 57 10.60 33.35 4.91
N LEU A 58 10.12 32.14 4.58
CA LEU A 58 10.98 31.02 4.21
C LEU A 58 11.69 31.25 2.87
N GLU A 59 11.05 31.93 1.93
CA GLU A 59 11.69 32.32 0.66
C GLU A 59 12.86 33.29 0.88
N ALA A 60 12.78 34.15 1.89
CA ALA A 60 13.84 35.08 2.26
C ALA A 60 14.91 34.47 3.19
N ASP A 61 14.67 33.30 3.79
CA ASP A 61 15.59 32.63 4.72
C ASP A 61 16.66 31.80 3.97
N ALA A 62 17.83 32.41 3.74
CA ALA A 62 18.96 31.74 3.11
C ALA A 62 19.41 30.46 3.83
N ALA A 63 19.29 30.39 5.16
CA ALA A 63 19.65 29.19 5.91
C ALA A 63 18.65 28.06 5.69
N PHE A 64 17.36 28.37 5.52
CA PHE A 64 16.35 27.38 5.14
C PHE A 64 16.64 26.79 3.75
N HIS A 65 16.98 27.63 2.76
CA HIS A 65 17.36 27.17 1.42
C HIS A 65 18.56 26.24 1.43
N VAL A 66 19.60 26.54 2.23
CA VAL A 66 20.76 25.66 2.39
C VAL A 66 20.34 24.29 2.96
N ARG A 67 19.55 24.28 4.04
CA ARG A 67 19.04 23.02 4.64
C ARG A 67 18.18 22.22 3.65
N LEU A 68 17.28 22.89 2.92
CA LEU A 68 16.46 22.25 1.89
C LEU A 68 17.33 21.63 0.80
N ALA A 69 18.31 22.35 0.27
CA ALA A 69 19.21 21.85 -0.76
C ALA A 69 20.02 20.63 -0.29
N GLU A 70 20.49 20.64 0.95
CA GLU A 70 21.20 19.49 1.55
C GLU A 70 20.30 18.26 1.70
N VAL A 71 19.07 18.44 2.19
CA VAL A 71 18.08 17.35 2.32
C VAL A 71 17.73 16.78 0.95
N VAL A 72 17.47 17.65 -0.04
CA VAL A 72 17.17 17.25 -1.42
C VAL A 72 18.33 16.47 -2.03
N LYS A 73 19.57 16.92 -1.84
CA LYS A 73 20.77 16.22 -2.31
C LYS A 73 20.86 14.81 -1.72
N ARG A 74 20.63 14.66 -0.40
CA ARG A 74 20.61 13.34 0.25
C ARG A 74 19.47 12.46 -0.26
N PHE A 75 18.27 13.02 -0.39
CA PHE A 75 17.11 12.30 -0.91
C PHE A 75 17.35 11.77 -2.33
N GLU A 76 17.87 12.61 -3.22
CA GLU A 76 18.18 12.20 -4.59
C GLU A 76 19.28 11.14 -4.65
N ALA A 77 20.34 11.29 -3.85
CA ALA A 77 21.40 10.29 -3.74
C ALA A 77 20.85 8.96 -3.21
N TYR A 78 19.94 9.00 -2.23
CA TYR A 78 19.24 7.84 -1.72
C TYR A 78 18.42 7.18 -2.83
N VAL A 79 17.40 7.87 -3.37
CA VAL A 79 16.44 7.26 -4.31
C VAL A 79 17.10 6.76 -5.60
N ARG A 80 18.14 7.43 -6.11
CA ARG A 80 18.87 7.00 -7.32
C ARG A 80 19.92 5.92 -7.06
N GLY A 81 20.35 5.75 -5.81
CA GLY A 81 21.32 4.73 -5.43
C GLY A 81 20.72 3.33 -5.49
N THR A 82 21.59 2.33 -5.72
CA THR A 82 21.21 0.91 -5.79
C THR A 82 21.12 0.23 -4.43
N GLY A 83 21.62 0.88 -3.37
CA GLY A 83 21.72 0.30 -2.03
C GLY A 83 22.69 -0.88 -1.96
N TRP A 84 22.84 -1.45 -0.76
CA TRP A 84 23.70 -2.61 -0.52
C TRP A 84 23.34 -3.82 -1.39
N CYS A 85 22.05 -4.10 -1.59
CA CYS A 85 21.57 -5.23 -2.36
C CYS A 85 21.98 -5.15 -3.84
N GLY A 86 21.96 -3.96 -4.44
CA GLY A 86 22.37 -3.80 -5.83
C GLY A 86 23.87 -3.92 -6.05
N GLU A 87 24.67 -3.72 -5.00
CA GLU A 87 26.14 -3.85 -5.03
C GLU A 87 26.58 -5.29 -4.71
N GLU A 88 25.98 -5.90 -3.69
CA GLU A 88 26.46 -7.15 -3.08
C GLU A 88 25.64 -8.39 -3.47
N VAL A 89 24.45 -8.23 -4.06
CA VAL A 89 23.53 -9.34 -4.38
C VAL A 89 23.15 -9.36 -5.87
N PRO A 90 24.11 -9.64 -6.78
CA PRO A 90 23.87 -9.62 -8.23
C PRO A 90 22.80 -10.63 -8.70
N ALA A 91 22.53 -11.69 -7.92
CA ALA A 91 21.49 -12.66 -8.21
C ALA A 91 20.07 -12.05 -8.22
N LEU A 92 19.86 -10.91 -7.55
CA LEU A 92 18.59 -10.17 -7.54
C LEU A 92 18.52 -9.09 -8.64
N ALA A 93 19.58 -8.89 -9.41
CA ALA A 93 19.57 -7.91 -10.49
C ALA A 93 18.48 -8.24 -11.52
N GLY A 94 17.62 -7.27 -11.82
CA GLY A 94 16.50 -7.42 -12.76
C GLY A 94 15.34 -8.27 -12.24
N ARG A 95 15.42 -8.81 -11.01
CA ARG A 95 14.32 -9.53 -10.36
C ARG A 95 13.44 -8.57 -9.58
N ARG A 96 12.19 -8.97 -9.31
CA ARG A 96 11.29 -8.22 -8.45
C ARG A 96 10.44 -9.12 -7.56
N ILE A 97 10.33 -8.73 -6.30
CA ILE A 97 9.55 -9.42 -5.26
C ILE A 97 8.25 -8.64 -5.05
N GLY A 98 7.10 -9.29 -5.21
CA GLY A 98 5.80 -8.75 -4.83
C GLY A 98 5.47 -9.11 -3.39
N TYR A 99 5.33 -8.13 -2.52
CA TYR A 99 4.99 -8.31 -1.11
C TYR A 99 3.52 -7.91 -0.87
N LEU A 100 2.69 -8.85 -0.42
CA LEU A 100 1.28 -8.58 -0.12
C LEU A 100 1.10 -8.50 1.38
N SER A 101 0.36 -7.50 1.84
CA SER A 101 -0.10 -7.40 3.23
C SER A 101 -1.43 -6.68 3.28
N MET A 102 -2.27 -7.06 4.24
CA MET A 102 -3.48 -6.32 4.58
C MET A 102 -3.16 -5.03 5.33
N GLU A 103 -2.01 -4.94 6.00
CA GLU A 103 -1.64 -3.76 6.78
C GLU A 103 -0.18 -3.34 6.61
N PHE A 104 0.06 -2.03 6.76
CA PHE A 104 1.35 -1.35 6.66
C PHE A 104 1.45 -0.22 7.70
N GLY A 105 2.20 -0.47 8.77
CA GLY A 105 2.52 0.49 9.83
C GLY A 105 3.72 1.33 9.44
N LEU A 106 3.49 2.39 8.68
CA LEU A 106 4.56 3.20 8.06
C LEU A 106 4.86 4.49 8.83
N HIS A 107 3.82 5.23 9.20
CA HIS A 107 3.91 6.50 9.91
C HIS A 107 2.52 6.89 10.44
N GLU A 108 2.43 7.62 11.55
CA GLU A 108 1.16 8.01 12.20
C GLU A 108 0.23 8.87 11.33
N SER A 109 0.78 9.51 10.29
CA SER A 109 0.00 10.25 9.29
C SER A 109 -0.81 9.33 8.36
N LEU A 110 -0.55 8.01 8.38
CA LEU A 110 -1.18 7.00 7.55
C LEU A 110 -1.91 5.98 8.42
N ARG A 111 -3.19 5.74 8.11
CA ARG A 111 -4.04 4.82 8.87
C ARG A 111 -4.24 3.53 8.09
N LEU A 112 -3.16 2.79 7.91
CA LEU A 112 -3.10 1.55 7.12
C LEU A 112 -2.72 0.33 7.96
N TYR A 113 -2.80 0.40 9.29
CA TYR A 113 -2.48 -0.72 10.17
C TYR A 113 -3.26 -0.71 11.48
N SER A 114 -3.31 -1.88 12.12
CA SER A 114 -3.92 -2.12 13.42
C SER A 114 -2.88 -2.55 14.47
N GLY A 115 -1.94 -3.42 14.10
CA GLY A 115 -1.05 -4.04 15.07
C GLY A 115 0.35 -4.42 14.58
N GLY A 116 0.93 -5.43 15.23
CA GLY A 116 2.32 -5.84 15.02
C GLY A 116 2.63 -6.38 13.62
N LEU A 117 1.67 -7.03 12.96
CA LEU A 117 1.84 -7.53 11.59
C LEU A 117 2.06 -6.36 10.62
N GLY A 118 1.35 -5.25 10.81
CA GLY A 118 1.46 -4.04 10.02
C GLY A 118 2.74 -3.28 10.32
N VAL A 119 3.13 -3.16 11.60
CA VAL A 119 4.43 -2.59 11.98
C VAL A 119 5.57 -3.36 11.31
N LEU A 120 5.54 -4.70 11.37
CA LEU A 120 6.51 -5.55 10.68
C LEU A 120 6.51 -5.29 9.17
N ALA A 121 5.35 -5.23 8.53
CA ALA A 121 5.24 -4.94 7.10
C ALA A 121 5.84 -3.58 6.74
N GLY A 122 5.61 -2.55 7.56
CA GLY A 122 6.18 -1.22 7.38
C GLY A 122 7.71 -1.21 7.53
N ASP A 123 8.23 -1.83 8.59
CA ASP A 123 9.67 -1.98 8.81
C ASP A 123 10.34 -2.82 7.71
N HIS A 124 9.62 -3.80 7.16
CA HIS A 124 10.08 -4.59 6.03
C HIS A 124 10.23 -3.71 4.77
N LEU A 125 9.24 -2.85 4.47
CA LEU A 125 9.33 -1.92 3.33
C LEU A 125 10.46 -0.92 3.51
N ARG A 126 10.62 -0.37 4.72
CA ARG A 126 11.71 0.56 5.04
C ARG A 126 13.08 -0.12 4.89
N SER A 127 13.25 -1.31 5.44
CA SER A 127 14.50 -2.07 5.35
C SER A 127 14.82 -2.46 3.90
N ALA A 128 13.81 -2.92 3.15
CA ALA A 128 13.94 -3.21 1.72
C ALA A 128 14.34 -1.96 0.94
N SER A 129 13.73 -0.82 1.26
CA SER A 129 14.10 0.47 0.68
C SER A 129 15.54 0.83 0.99
N ASP A 130 15.98 0.82 2.25
CA ASP A 130 17.33 1.21 2.67
C ASP A 130 18.40 0.31 2.02
N LEU A 131 18.15 -1.00 1.99
CA LEU A 131 19.04 -1.98 1.39
C LEU A 131 18.98 -2.00 -0.15
N GLY A 132 17.97 -1.41 -0.78
CA GLY A 132 17.79 -1.47 -2.23
C GLY A 132 17.31 -2.84 -2.74
N VAL A 133 16.59 -3.59 -1.91
CA VAL A 133 15.94 -4.85 -2.32
C VAL A 133 14.86 -4.52 -3.35
N PRO A 134 14.78 -5.24 -4.49
CA PRO A 134 13.82 -4.93 -5.55
C PRO A 134 12.41 -5.42 -5.18
N LEU A 135 11.83 -4.81 -4.16
CA LEU A 135 10.53 -5.15 -3.60
C LEU A 135 9.49 -4.12 -4.04
N VAL A 136 8.33 -4.62 -4.46
CA VAL A 136 7.11 -3.85 -4.67
C VAL A 136 6.04 -4.39 -3.73
N ALA A 137 5.31 -3.51 -3.07
CA ALA A 137 4.28 -3.92 -2.13
C ALA A 137 2.88 -3.67 -2.68
N VAL A 138 1.91 -4.49 -2.28
CA VAL A 138 0.48 -4.28 -2.58
C VAL A 138 -0.35 -4.46 -1.31
N GLY A 139 -1.30 -3.55 -1.09
CA GLY A 139 -2.27 -3.59 -0.02
C GLY A 139 -3.60 -2.95 -0.44
N LEU A 140 -4.45 -2.66 0.55
CA LEU A 140 -5.73 -1.98 0.34
C LEU A 140 -5.70 -0.55 0.91
N LEU A 141 -6.37 0.38 0.25
CA LEU A 141 -6.51 1.76 0.72
C LEU A 141 -7.73 1.88 1.63
N TYR A 142 -7.53 1.74 2.94
CA TYR A 142 -8.63 1.89 3.90
C TYR A 142 -9.03 3.35 4.11
N HIS A 143 -10.31 3.63 3.96
CA HIS A 143 -10.88 4.97 4.14
C HIS A 143 -10.95 5.39 5.59
N GLU A 144 -11.21 4.48 6.53
CA GLU A 144 -11.38 4.78 7.95
C GLU A 144 -10.20 4.29 8.80
N GLY A 145 -9.36 3.43 8.22
CA GLY A 145 -8.27 2.74 8.91
C GLY A 145 -8.80 1.64 9.81
N TYR A 146 -8.20 1.43 10.98
CA TYR A 146 -8.72 0.50 11.99
C TYR A 146 -9.84 1.17 12.80
N PHE A 147 -9.53 1.81 13.92
CA PHE A 147 -10.43 2.76 14.59
C PHE A 147 -9.60 3.78 15.37
N ARG A 148 -10.21 4.89 15.76
CA ARG A 148 -9.68 5.82 16.77
C ARG A 148 -10.30 5.49 18.11
N GLN A 149 -9.47 5.07 19.06
CA GLN A 149 -9.90 4.85 20.43
C GLN A 149 -10.22 6.20 21.09
N LEU A 150 -11.42 6.30 21.64
CA LEU A 150 -11.85 7.36 22.54
C LEU A 150 -12.15 6.73 23.90
N LEU A 151 -11.97 7.50 24.96
CA LEU A 151 -12.32 7.09 26.33
C LEU A 151 -13.42 8.00 26.84
N GLU A 152 -14.56 7.41 27.18
CA GLU A 152 -15.70 8.10 27.80
C GLU A 152 -16.11 7.29 29.04
N ASP A 153 -16.06 7.93 30.22
CA ASP A 153 -16.36 7.30 31.51
C ASP A 153 -15.61 5.98 31.79
N GLY A 154 -14.36 5.87 31.31
CA GLY A 154 -13.54 4.67 31.45
C GLY A 154 -13.89 3.52 30.50
N LEU A 155 -14.85 3.73 29.60
CA LEU A 155 -15.21 2.82 28.53
C LEU A 155 -14.55 3.22 27.22
N GLN A 156 -14.16 2.22 26.44
CA GLN A 156 -13.71 2.43 25.07
C GLN A 156 -14.90 2.74 24.17
N ILE A 157 -14.77 3.81 23.40
CA ILE A 157 -15.63 4.14 22.27
C ILE A 157 -14.78 4.17 21.00
N GLU A 158 -15.32 3.59 19.94
CA GLU A 158 -14.65 3.49 18.64
C GLU A 158 -15.18 4.58 17.70
N ALA A 159 -14.27 5.39 17.19
CA ALA A 159 -14.58 6.37 16.15
C ALA A 159 -13.89 5.99 14.84
N TYR A 160 -14.61 6.12 13.74
CA TYR A 160 -14.15 5.75 12.39
C TYR A 160 -14.07 6.98 11.47
N PRO A 161 -13.16 7.95 11.74
CA PRO A 161 -13.10 9.15 10.90
C PRO A 161 -12.55 8.80 9.51
N ARG A 162 -13.23 9.16 8.42
CA ARG A 162 -12.68 8.97 7.08
C ARG A 162 -11.38 9.76 6.84
N ASN A 163 -10.48 9.17 6.07
CA ASN A 163 -9.22 9.74 5.60
C ASN A 163 -9.50 10.86 4.61
N ARG A 164 -8.66 11.90 4.66
CA ARG A 164 -8.68 12.99 3.68
C ARG A 164 -7.59 12.71 2.66
N TRP A 165 -7.92 12.02 1.57
CA TRP A 165 -6.93 11.48 0.64
C TRP A 165 -6.11 12.57 -0.03
N GLU A 166 -6.69 13.76 -0.22
CA GLU A 166 -6.02 14.95 -0.75
C GLU A 166 -4.91 15.50 0.16
N ARG A 167 -4.82 14.96 1.38
CA ARG A 167 -3.81 15.27 2.40
C ARG A 167 -2.83 14.11 2.62
N LEU A 168 -2.95 13.00 1.90
CA LEU A 168 -2.04 11.86 2.01
C LEU A 168 -0.98 11.92 0.90
N PRO A 169 0.22 11.35 1.12
CA PRO A 169 1.26 11.24 0.10
C PRO A 169 0.94 10.15 -0.95
N LEU A 170 -0.26 10.19 -1.52
CA LEU A 170 -0.77 9.22 -2.49
C LEU A 170 -0.82 9.83 -3.89
N ARG A 171 -0.33 9.07 -4.87
CA ARG A 171 -0.43 9.40 -6.29
C ARG A 171 -1.41 8.43 -6.95
N GLN A 172 -2.38 8.97 -7.65
CA GLN A 172 -3.24 8.13 -8.48
C GLN A 172 -2.42 7.58 -9.66
N CYS A 173 -2.49 6.27 -9.90
CA CYS A 173 -1.83 5.68 -11.06
C CYS A 173 -2.67 5.94 -12.31
N LEU A 174 -2.05 6.55 -13.31
CA LEU A 174 -2.69 6.92 -14.57
C LEU A 174 -2.15 6.08 -15.73
N ASP A 175 -2.92 5.96 -16.80
CA ASP A 175 -2.48 5.38 -18.06
C ASP A 175 -1.79 6.41 -18.95
N ALA A 176 -1.41 5.99 -20.17
CA ALA A 176 -0.73 6.87 -21.12
C ALA A 176 -1.62 8.03 -21.64
N ALA A 177 -2.94 7.92 -21.51
CA ALA A 177 -3.89 8.98 -21.84
C ALA A 177 -4.17 9.92 -20.67
N GLY A 178 -3.61 9.65 -19.48
CA GLY A 178 -3.89 10.39 -18.25
C GLY A 178 -5.14 9.92 -17.52
N GLU A 179 -5.76 8.83 -17.97
CA GLU A 179 -6.94 8.25 -17.33
C GLU A 179 -6.56 7.34 -16.18
N ARG A 180 -7.48 7.19 -15.22
CA ARG A 180 -7.23 6.42 -13.99
C ARG A 180 -7.05 4.93 -14.33
N ARG A 181 -5.96 4.32 -13.87
CA ARG A 181 -5.78 2.86 -13.97
C ARG A 181 -6.78 2.18 -13.05
N VAL A 182 -7.59 1.31 -13.66
CA VAL A 182 -8.60 0.50 -12.99
C VAL A 182 -8.40 -0.97 -13.38
N ILE A 183 -8.48 -1.86 -12.41
CA ILE A 183 -8.55 -3.31 -12.61
C ILE A 183 -9.94 -3.81 -12.21
N THR A 184 -10.29 -5.02 -12.62
CA THR A 184 -11.48 -5.70 -12.13
C THR A 184 -11.12 -7.06 -11.53
N VAL A 185 -11.85 -7.42 -10.48
CA VAL A 185 -11.73 -8.68 -9.73
C VAL A 185 -13.07 -9.39 -9.74
N PRO A 186 -13.14 -10.67 -10.17
CA PRO A 186 -14.37 -11.45 -10.11
C PRO A 186 -14.74 -11.75 -8.65
N MET A 187 -16.00 -11.51 -8.29
CA MET A 187 -16.58 -11.83 -6.98
C MET A 187 -18.01 -12.34 -7.16
N GLY A 188 -18.15 -13.65 -7.33
CA GLY A 188 -19.41 -14.30 -7.69
C GLY A 188 -19.76 -14.05 -9.15
N ASP A 189 -21.00 -13.64 -9.41
CA ASP A 189 -21.50 -13.34 -10.75
C ASP A 189 -21.23 -11.88 -11.20
N ARG A 190 -20.41 -11.15 -10.44
CA ARG A 190 -20.07 -9.74 -10.73
C ARG A 190 -18.57 -9.50 -10.72
N GLU A 191 -18.18 -8.38 -11.32
CA GLU A 191 -16.84 -7.83 -11.28
C GLU A 191 -16.81 -6.61 -10.34
N VAL A 192 -15.83 -6.57 -9.44
CA VAL A 192 -15.56 -5.41 -8.59
C VAL A 192 -14.38 -4.65 -9.17
N ALA A 193 -14.56 -3.37 -9.42
CA ALA A 193 -13.51 -2.51 -9.97
C ALA A 193 -12.63 -1.94 -8.85
N ALA A 194 -11.33 -1.75 -9.10
CA ALA A 194 -10.44 -1.11 -8.14
C ALA A 194 -9.49 -0.13 -8.83
N ARG A 195 -9.41 1.09 -8.29
CA ARG A 195 -8.40 2.09 -8.65
C ARG A 195 -7.08 1.75 -7.97
N ILE A 196 -5.98 2.13 -8.61
CA ILE A 196 -4.64 1.89 -8.08
C ILE A 196 -4.01 3.21 -7.64
N TRP A 197 -3.63 3.28 -6.37
CA TRP A 197 -2.89 4.38 -5.78
C TRP A 197 -1.45 3.94 -5.50
N ARG A 198 -0.49 4.87 -5.56
CA ARG A 198 0.91 4.65 -5.23
C ARG A 198 1.32 5.51 -4.04
N LEU A 199 1.95 4.89 -3.07
CA LEU A 199 2.69 5.50 -1.98
C LEU A 199 4.18 5.16 -2.15
N ASP A 200 5.04 6.17 -2.10
CA ASP A 200 6.48 5.96 -2.19
C ASP A 200 7.09 5.82 -0.78
N VAL A 201 7.64 4.65 -0.48
CA VAL A 201 8.32 4.31 0.79
C VAL A 201 9.82 4.23 0.51
N GLY A 202 10.46 5.39 0.43
CA GLY A 202 11.84 5.49 -0.04
C GLY A 202 11.95 5.03 -1.51
N ARG A 203 12.64 3.91 -1.73
CA ARG A 203 12.82 3.26 -3.05
C ARG A 203 11.70 2.26 -3.37
N VAL A 204 10.96 1.81 -2.36
CA VAL A 204 9.89 0.82 -2.53
C VAL A 204 8.59 1.53 -2.91
N HIS A 205 7.91 1.02 -3.93
CA HIS A 205 6.54 1.44 -4.25
C HIS A 205 5.54 0.53 -3.54
N LEU A 206 4.65 1.14 -2.76
CA LEU A 206 3.47 0.48 -2.22
C LEU A 206 2.25 0.89 -3.05
N TYR A 207 1.62 -0.09 -3.69
CA TYR A 207 0.38 0.09 -4.41
C TYR A 207 -0.82 -0.26 -3.53
N LEU A 208 -1.82 0.62 -3.49
CA LEU A 208 -3.02 0.45 -2.68
C LEU A 208 -4.24 0.38 -3.58
N LEU A 209 -5.05 -0.67 -3.41
CA LEU A 209 -6.28 -0.89 -4.18
C LEU A 209 -7.46 -0.22 -3.46
N ASP A 210 -8.30 0.46 -4.23
CA ASP A 210 -9.41 1.28 -3.73
C ASP A 210 -10.69 0.99 -4.52
N THR A 211 -11.74 0.55 -3.83
CA THR A 211 -13.05 0.27 -4.45
C THR A 211 -14.05 1.41 -4.25
N ASP A 212 -13.74 2.46 -3.49
CA ASP A 212 -14.67 3.57 -3.20
C ASP A 212 -14.76 4.57 -4.36
N PHE A 213 -15.47 4.18 -5.42
CA PHE A 213 -15.77 5.06 -6.54
C PHE A 213 -17.01 4.65 -7.36
N GLU A 214 -17.42 5.55 -8.24
CA GLU A 214 -18.71 5.55 -8.92
C GLU A 214 -19.03 4.30 -9.75
N GLN A 215 -18.02 3.55 -10.19
CA GLN A 215 -18.20 2.33 -11.00
C GLN A 215 -18.72 1.15 -10.18
N ASN A 216 -18.53 1.17 -8.87
CA ASN A 216 -18.92 0.11 -7.96
C ASN A 216 -20.27 0.39 -7.29
N THR A 217 -20.99 -0.68 -6.93
CA THR A 217 -22.18 -0.59 -6.07
C THR A 217 -21.80 -0.06 -4.68
N PRO A 218 -22.73 0.54 -3.91
CA PRO A 218 -22.43 0.99 -2.54
C PRO A 218 -21.79 -0.11 -1.68
N GLU A 219 -22.31 -1.34 -1.76
CA GLU A 219 -21.79 -2.50 -1.04
C GLU A 219 -20.36 -2.90 -1.47
N ASP A 220 -19.95 -2.64 -2.71
CA ASP A 220 -18.59 -2.90 -3.21
C ASP A 220 -17.59 -1.82 -2.77
N ARG A 221 -18.05 -0.59 -2.58
CA ARG A 221 -17.21 0.50 -2.07
C ARG A 221 -16.79 0.25 -0.62
N GLU A 222 -17.65 -0.40 0.16
CA GLU A 222 -17.40 -0.78 1.55
C GLU A 222 -16.24 -1.77 1.72
N ILE A 223 -15.81 -2.48 0.66
CA ILE A 223 -14.67 -3.41 0.71
C ILE A 223 -13.41 -2.71 1.25
N THR A 224 -13.20 -1.44 0.92
CA THR A 224 -12.03 -0.66 1.36
C THR A 224 -12.38 0.38 2.43
N ASP A 225 -13.47 0.23 3.19
CA ASP A 225 -13.79 1.20 4.26
C ASP A 225 -12.83 1.07 5.45
N HIS A 226 -12.86 -0.05 6.19
CA HIS A 226 -12.04 -0.24 7.39
C HIS A 226 -11.26 -1.55 7.39
N LEU A 227 -10.10 -1.49 8.06
CA LEU A 227 -9.21 -2.61 8.28
C LEU A 227 -9.79 -3.51 9.38
N TYR A 228 -9.84 -4.82 9.14
CA TYR A 228 -10.29 -5.82 10.13
C TYR A 228 -11.65 -5.52 10.77
N GLY A 229 -12.66 -5.15 9.97
CA GLY A 229 -14.04 -5.20 10.46
C GLY A 229 -15.01 -5.75 9.45
N GLY A 230 -16.30 -5.55 9.74
CA GLY A 230 -17.38 -6.23 9.03
C GLY A 230 -17.49 -7.69 9.44
N ASP A 231 -18.19 -8.47 8.62
CA ASP A 231 -18.42 -9.89 8.81
C ASP A 231 -17.50 -10.75 7.92
N ALA A 232 -17.68 -12.07 7.97
CA ALA A 232 -16.92 -13.01 7.14
C ALA A 232 -17.06 -12.73 5.63
N ARG A 233 -18.18 -12.13 5.20
CA ARG A 233 -18.45 -11.78 3.80
C ARG A 233 -17.64 -10.57 3.37
N LEU A 234 -17.57 -9.52 4.18
CA LEU A 234 -16.66 -8.41 3.90
C LEU A 234 -15.21 -8.90 3.87
N ARG A 235 -14.86 -9.75 4.84
CA ARG A 235 -13.51 -10.28 5.01
C ARG A 235 -13.00 -11.04 3.78
N ILE A 236 -13.77 -12.01 3.27
CA ILE A 236 -13.37 -12.76 2.06
C ILE A 236 -13.28 -11.84 0.84
N ARG A 237 -14.14 -10.82 0.71
CA ARG A 237 -14.09 -9.86 -0.40
C ARG A 237 -12.82 -9.00 -0.36
N GLN A 238 -12.35 -8.60 0.82
CA GLN A 238 -11.07 -7.91 0.97
C GLN A 238 -9.89 -8.80 0.58
N GLU A 239 -9.89 -10.06 1.03
CA GLU A 239 -8.83 -11.02 0.69
C GLU A 239 -8.82 -11.36 -0.80
N LEU A 240 -9.99 -11.47 -1.44
CA LEU A 240 -10.12 -11.64 -2.89
C LEU A 240 -9.60 -10.41 -3.64
N LEU A 241 -9.97 -9.21 -3.20
CA LEU A 241 -9.48 -7.97 -3.78
C LEU A 241 -7.95 -7.90 -3.70
N LEU A 242 -7.35 -8.22 -2.56
CA LEU A 242 -5.91 -8.23 -2.41
C LEU A 242 -5.27 -9.33 -3.24
N GLY A 243 -5.71 -10.58 -3.08
CA GLY A 243 -5.07 -11.75 -3.70
C GLY A 243 -5.21 -11.78 -5.22
N LEU A 244 -6.42 -11.58 -5.75
CA LEU A 244 -6.65 -11.56 -7.20
C LEU A 244 -6.26 -10.21 -7.81
N GLY A 245 -6.50 -9.12 -7.09
CA GLY A 245 -6.23 -7.77 -7.58
C GLY A 245 -4.75 -7.41 -7.61
N ALA A 246 -3.90 -7.91 -6.70
CA ALA A 246 -2.50 -7.54 -6.69
C ALA A 246 -1.74 -7.92 -7.97
N PRO A 247 -1.80 -9.17 -8.47
CA PRO A 247 -1.19 -9.52 -9.75
C PRO A 247 -1.76 -8.73 -10.94
N ARG A 248 -3.07 -8.43 -10.92
CA ARG A 248 -3.74 -7.65 -11.99
C ARG A 248 -3.31 -6.18 -11.98
N ALA A 249 -3.17 -5.59 -10.80
CA ALA A 249 -2.72 -4.22 -10.62
C ALA A 249 -1.29 -4.04 -11.12
N LEU A 250 -0.39 -4.95 -10.73
CA LEU A 250 1.00 -4.89 -11.17
C LEU A 250 1.13 -5.13 -12.68
N ASP A 251 0.33 -6.00 -13.30
CA ASP A 251 0.27 -6.16 -14.75
C ASP A 251 -0.22 -4.88 -15.45
N ALA A 252 -1.30 -4.25 -14.96
CA ALA A 252 -1.86 -3.01 -15.49
C ALA A 252 -0.87 -1.84 -15.42
N LEU A 253 0.04 -1.88 -14.44
CA LEU A 253 1.14 -0.93 -14.26
C LEU A 253 2.44 -1.35 -14.95
N GLN A 254 2.46 -2.50 -15.62
CA GLN A 254 3.64 -3.05 -16.29
C GLN A 254 4.83 -3.27 -15.33
N VAL A 255 4.54 -3.66 -14.09
CA VAL A 255 5.52 -3.99 -13.05
C VAL A 255 5.65 -5.51 -12.95
N PRO A 256 6.63 -6.14 -13.63
CA PRO A 256 6.78 -7.59 -13.57
C PRO A 256 7.25 -8.04 -12.19
N VAL A 257 6.71 -9.15 -11.72
CA VAL A 257 7.05 -9.80 -10.43
C VAL A 257 7.47 -11.24 -10.66
N ASP A 258 8.65 -11.60 -10.14
CA ASP A 258 9.21 -12.95 -10.22
C ASP A 258 8.66 -13.86 -9.12
N SER A 259 8.64 -13.35 -7.88
CA SER A 259 8.24 -14.08 -6.68
C SER A 259 7.32 -13.27 -5.78
N TRP A 260 6.47 -13.95 -5.03
CA TRP A 260 5.46 -13.38 -4.16
C TRP A 260 5.72 -13.77 -2.70
N HIS A 261 5.73 -12.77 -1.82
CA HIS A 261 5.78 -12.98 -0.38
C HIS A 261 4.41 -12.63 0.21
N LEU A 262 3.78 -13.62 0.80
CA LEU A 262 2.45 -13.57 1.38
C LEU A 262 2.58 -13.35 2.89
N ASN A 263 2.19 -12.17 3.36
CA ASN A 263 2.17 -11.82 4.77
C ASN A 263 0.84 -12.29 5.41
N GLU A 264 0.88 -13.46 6.05
CA GLU A 264 -0.28 -14.16 6.63
C GLU A 264 -1.30 -14.71 5.61
N GLY A 265 -2.23 -15.55 6.10
CA GLY A 265 -3.25 -16.24 5.29
C GLY A 265 -4.14 -15.34 4.43
N HIS A 266 -4.29 -14.06 4.78
CA HIS A 266 -5.15 -13.10 4.07
C HIS A 266 -4.75 -12.86 2.62
N CYS A 267 -3.50 -13.20 2.27
CA CYS A 267 -2.96 -13.05 0.93
C CYS A 267 -3.17 -14.31 0.06
N ALA A 268 -3.77 -15.38 0.59
CA ALA A 268 -3.74 -16.71 -0.01
C ALA A 268 -4.35 -16.78 -1.42
N PHE A 269 -5.36 -15.96 -1.73
CA PHE A 269 -6.02 -15.97 -3.05
C PHE A 269 -5.09 -15.58 -4.20
N VAL A 270 -3.93 -14.96 -3.95
CA VAL A 270 -2.92 -14.74 -4.98
C VAL A 270 -2.46 -16.04 -5.64
N VAL A 271 -2.42 -17.14 -4.88
CA VAL A 271 -2.06 -18.47 -5.40
C VAL A 271 -3.05 -18.92 -6.46
N LEU A 272 -4.34 -18.64 -6.28
CA LEU A 272 -5.37 -18.99 -7.26
C LEU A 272 -5.26 -18.15 -8.53
N GLU A 273 -4.99 -16.85 -8.42
CA GLU A 273 -4.77 -15.98 -9.59
C GLU A 273 -3.52 -16.41 -10.37
N LEU A 274 -2.45 -16.84 -9.70
CA LEU A 274 -1.26 -17.36 -10.38
C LEU A 274 -1.53 -18.70 -11.05
N LEU A 275 -2.29 -19.59 -10.40
CA LEU A 275 -2.70 -20.88 -10.96
C LEU A 275 -3.59 -20.68 -12.19
N SER A 276 -4.59 -19.79 -12.11
CA SER A 276 -5.50 -19.50 -13.21
C SER A 276 -4.75 -19.06 -14.47
N ARG A 277 -3.71 -18.24 -14.30
CA ARG A 277 -2.84 -17.76 -15.39
C ARG A 277 -2.03 -18.88 -16.03
N GLU A 278 -1.47 -19.81 -15.24
CA GLU A 278 -0.74 -20.95 -15.79
C GLU A 278 -1.66 -21.90 -16.58
N LEU A 279 -2.87 -22.14 -16.06
CA LEU A 279 -3.90 -22.94 -16.74
C LEU A 279 -4.38 -22.28 -18.03
N ALA A 280 -4.60 -20.96 -18.02
CA ALA A 280 -4.98 -20.19 -19.20
C ALA A 280 -3.89 -20.21 -20.30
N ARG A 281 -2.62 -20.44 -19.93
CA ARG A 281 -1.50 -20.66 -20.87
C ARG A 281 -1.43 -22.10 -21.39
N GLY A 282 -2.32 -22.99 -20.95
CA GLY A 282 -2.34 -24.41 -21.33
C GLY A 282 -1.39 -25.29 -20.53
N THR A 283 -0.86 -24.81 -19.39
CA THR A 283 -0.03 -25.64 -18.50
C THR A 283 -0.90 -26.69 -17.82
N ALA A 284 -0.45 -27.94 -17.78
CA ALA A 284 -1.15 -28.99 -17.04
C ALA A 284 -1.23 -28.65 -15.55
N PHE A 285 -2.31 -29.07 -14.88
CA PHE A 285 -2.59 -28.68 -13.49
C PHE A 285 -1.45 -28.97 -12.51
N ASP A 286 -0.88 -30.17 -12.55
CA ASP A 286 0.22 -30.56 -11.65
C ASP A 286 1.49 -29.71 -11.88
N ASP A 287 1.82 -29.44 -13.15
CA ASP A 287 2.95 -28.57 -13.50
C ASP A 287 2.70 -27.11 -13.08
N ALA A 288 1.47 -26.63 -13.24
CA ALA A 288 1.05 -25.31 -12.82
C ALA A 288 1.20 -25.15 -11.29
N LEU A 289 0.79 -26.15 -10.51
CA LEU A 289 0.97 -26.16 -9.06
C LEU A 289 2.44 -26.05 -8.66
N VAL A 290 3.33 -26.83 -9.29
CA VAL A 290 4.78 -26.78 -9.00
C VAL A 290 5.34 -25.40 -9.32
N ARG A 291 4.98 -24.83 -10.47
CA ARG A 291 5.42 -23.48 -10.88
C ARG A 291 4.96 -22.40 -9.92
N VAL A 292 3.68 -22.39 -9.56
CA VAL A 292 3.13 -21.40 -8.61
C VAL A 292 3.79 -21.54 -7.24
N ARG A 293 3.93 -22.78 -6.74
CA ARG A 293 4.60 -23.04 -5.45
C ARG A 293 6.04 -22.54 -5.43
N SER A 294 6.78 -22.69 -6.53
CA SER A 294 8.17 -22.19 -6.63
C SER A 294 8.29 -20.67 -6.60
N ARG A 295 7.18 -19.94 -6.83
CA ARG A 295 7.13 -18.48 -6.84
C ARG A 295 6.58 -17.88 -5.55
N CYS A 296 6.04 -18.68 -4.64
CA CYS A 296 5.37 -18.17 -3.43
C CYS A 296 6.16 -18.49 -2.16
N VAL A 297 6.38 -17.48 -1.33
CA VAL A 297 6.92 -17.58 0.03
C VAL A 297 5.83 -17.14 0.99
N PHE A 298 5.47 -18.01 1.93
CA PHE A 298 4.42 -17.75 2.92
C PHE A 298 5.04 -17.52 4.30
N THR A 299 4.54 -16.51 5.01
CA THR A 299 4.89 -16.28 6.42
C THR A 299 3.62 -16.26 7.24
N THR A 300 3.57 -17.07 8.30
CA THR A 300 2.53 -17.05 9.31
C THR A 300 3.09 -16.49 10.61
N HIS A 301 2.32 -15.63 11.26
CA HIS A 301 2.70 -14.92 12.48
C HIS A 301 1.91 -15.40 13.68
N THR A 302 0.72 -15.93 13.44
CA THR A 302 -0.16 -16.38 14.51
C THR A 302 -0.07 -17.89 14.70
N PRO A 303 0.46 -18.39 15.84
CA PRO A 303 0.53 -19.82 16.11
C PRO A 303 -0.81 -20.42 16.55
N VAL A 304 -1.83 -19.59 16.76
CA VAL A 304 -3.16 -20.00 17.25
C VAL A 304 -4.23 -19.92 16.16
N GLU A 305 -5.13 -20.89 16.17
CA GLU A 305 -6.19 -21.08 15.18
C GLU A 305 -7.12 -19.85 15.03
N ALA A 306 -7.32 -19.08 16.10
CA ALA A 306 -8.15 -17.88 16.09
C ALA A 306 -7.61 -16.75 15.20
N GLY A 307 -6.33 -16.78 14.82
CA GLY A 307 -5.74 -15.82 13.87
C GLY A 307 -5.81 -16.25 12.41
N HIS A 308 -6.41 -17.40 12.12
CA HIS A 308 -6.53 -17.92 10.76
C HIS A 308 -7.95 -17.74 10.26
N ASP A 309 -8.12 -16.92 9.23
CA ASP A 309 -9.41 -16.76 8.57
C ASP A 309 -9.88 -18.10 7.99
N ARG A 310 -11.13 -18.46 8.31
CA ARG A 310 -11.80 -19.67 7.80
C ARG A 310 -13.15 -19.30 7.24
N PHE A 311 -13.31 -19.53 5.94
CA PHE A 311 -14.56 -19.28 5.27
C PHE A 311 -15.33 -20.59 5.10
N PRO A 312 -16.61 -20.65 5.50
CA PRO A 312 -17.48 -21.77 5.12
C PRO A 312 -17.47 -21.96 3.61
N TRP A 313 -17.46 -23.22 3.15
CA TRP A 313 -17.41 -23.51 1.71
C TRP A 313 -18.51 -22.81 0.92
N ALA A 314 -19.73 -22.70 1.49
CA ALA A 314 -20.83 -22.00 0.84
C ALA A 314 -20.50 -20.52 0.54
N LEU A 315 -19.81 -19.83 1.47
CA LEU A 315 -19.38 -18.45 1.28
C LEU A 315 -18.25 -18.35 0.24
N ALA A 316 -17.31 -19.30 0.27
CA ALA A 316 -16.25 -19.38 -0.72
C ALA A 316 -16.80 -19.66 -2.14
N ASP A 317 -17.69 -20.65 -2.31
CA ASP A 317 -18.30 -21.00 -3.60
C ASP A 317 -19.24 -19.89 -4.10
N GLU A 318 -19.85 -19.10 -3.21
CA GLU A 318 -20.61 -17.91 -3.60
C GLU A 318 -19.73 -16.88 -4.32
N HIS A 319 -18.51 -16.62 -3.82
CA HIS A 319 -17.63 -15.60 -4.37
C HIS A 319 -16.64 -16.12 -5.43
N LEU A 320 -16.23 -17.39 -5.36
CA LEU A 320 -15.26 -18.00 -6.27
C LEU A 320 -15.89 -19.01 -7.22
N GLY A 321 -17.08 -19.52 -6.96
CA GLY A 321 -17.68 -20.64 -7.70
C GLY A 321 -17.79 -20.42 -9.21
N PRO A 322 -18.32 -19.27 -9.67
CA PRO A 322 -18.38 -18.95 -11.10
C PRO A 322 -16.99 -18.92 -11.74
N TRP A 323 -16.05 -18.21 -11.10
CA TRP A 323 -14.66 -18.11 -11.58
C TRP A 323 -13.91 -19.46 -11.56
N ARG A 324 -14.06 -20.25 -10.49
CA ARG A 324 -13.55 -21.62 -10.34
C ARG A 324 -14.07 -22.52 -11.46
N THR A 325 -15.37 -22.44 -11.76
CA THR A 325 -16.02 -23.23 -12.81
C THR A 325 -15.51 -22.84 -14.19
N GLN A 326 -15.34 -21.54 -14.45
CA GLN A 326 -14.76 -21.04 -15.70
C GLN A 326 -13.33 -21.58 -15.93
N LEU A 327 -12.56 -21.74 -14.85
CA LEU A 327 -11.19 -22.28 -14.90
C LEU A 327 -11.13 -23.82 -14.93
N GLY A 328 -12.28 -24.51 -14.87
CA GLY A 328 -12.33 -25.97 -14.83
C GLY A 328 -11.75 -26.59 -13.56
N LEU A 329 -11.67 -25.82 -12.46
CA LEU A 329 -11.14 -26.29 -11.19
C LEU A 329 -12.18 -27.13 -10.42
N PRO A 330 -11.77 -28.23 -9.75
CA PRO A 330 -12.69 -29.06 -8.96
C PRO A 330 -13.27 -28.29 -7.76
N LYS A 331 -14.39 -28.79 -7.22
CA LYS A 331 -14.90 -28.38 -5.90
C LYS A 331 -14.03 -28.95 -4.79
#